data_AF-A0A645CX29-F1
#
_entry.id   AF-A0A645CX29-F1
#
_cell.length_a   1.000
_cell.length_b   1.000
_cell.length_c   1.000
_cell.angle_alpha   90.00
_cell.angle_beta   90.00
_cell.angle_gamma   90.00
#
_symmetry.space_group_name_H-M   'P 1'
#
loop_
_entity.id
_entity.type
_entity.pdbx_description
1 polymer ?
#
loop_
_entity_poly.entity_id
_entity_poly.type
_entity_poly.pdbx_seq_one_letter_code
_entity_poly.pdbx_strand_id
1 'polypeptide(L)' 'MEILGASSDHTILDVEAVKGEIKVGDVLEFDVGYPSLVYLTNTNSVEIAYLGGESR' A
#
# COMPACT_ATOMS: atom_id res chain seq x y z
N MET A 1 8.34 8.91 1.01
CA MET A 1 7.46 8.54 -0.11
C MET A 1 6.05 8.82 0.33
N GLU A 2 5.28 9.53 -0.49
CA GLU A 2 3.91 9.94 -0.16
C GLU A 2 2.95 9.51 -1.28
N ILE A 3 1.72 9.14 -0.93
CA ILE A 3 0.69 8.81 -1.92
C ILE A 3 -0.01 10.10 -2.33
N LEU A 4 0.16 10.52 -3.59
CA LEU A 4 -0.48 11.71 -4.13
C LEU A 4 -1.93 11.45 -4.58
N GLY A 5 -2.22 10.21 -4.96
CA GLY A 5 -3.56 9.80 -5.36
C GLY A 5 -3.61 8.33 -5.75
N ALA A 6 -4.78 7.72 -5.59
CA ALA A 6 -5.02 6.32 -5.97
C ALA A 6 -6.37 6.18 -6.70
N SER A 7 -6.37 5.37 -7.75
CA SER A 7 -7.50 4.88 -8.51
C SER A 7 -7.47 3.36 -8.48
N SER A 8 -8.58 2.70 -8.84
CA SER A 8 -8.80 1.25 -8.71
C SER A 8 -7.65 0.35 -9.18
N ASP A 9 -6.88 0.80 -10.17
CA ASP A 9 -5.81 0.06 -10.84
C ASP A 9 -4.47 0.83 -10.89
N HIS A 10 -4.43 2.08 -10.41
CA HIS A 10 -3.27 2.94 -10.53
C HIS A 10 -3.07 3.77 -9.26
N THR A 11 -1.84 3.85 -8.76
CA THR A 11 -1.48 4.71 -7.62
C THR A 11 -0.32 5.62 -8.03
N ILE A 12 -0.46 6.92 -7.76
CA ILE A 12 0.56 7.94 -8.02
C ILE A 12 1.29 8.22 -6.70
N LEU A 13 2.62 8.13 -6.76
CA LEU A 13 3.48 8.22 -5.59
C LEU A 13 4.50 9.33 -5.82
N ASP A 14 4.69 10.18 -4.80
CA ASP A 14 5.82 11.10 -4.76
C ASP A 14 7.06 10.39 -4.24
N VAL A 15 8.08 10.36 -5.10
CA VAL A 15 9.37 9.68 -4.86
C VAL A 15 10.52 10.66 -4.65
N GLU A 16 10.30 11.98 -4.67
CA GLU A 16 11.38 12.98 -4.54
C GLU A 16 12.15 12.86 -3.21
N ALA A 17 11.45 12.48 -2.13
CA ALA A 17 12.04 12.30 -0.81
C ALA A 17 12.63 10.89 -0.57
N VAL A 18 12.64 10.01 -1.57
CA VAL A 18 13.19 8.65 -1.44
C VAL A 18 14.70 8.72 -1.62
N LYS A 19 15.46 8.31 -0.60
CA LYS A 19 16.95 8.32 -0.62
C LYS A 19 17.55 7.23 -1.52
N GLY A 20 16.74 6.51 -2.29
CA GLY A 20 17.13 5.36 -3.11
C GLY A 20 16.48 5.40 -4.49
N GLU A 21 16.87 4.46 -5.35
CA GLU A 21 16.37 4.35 -6.72
C GLU A 21 15.20 3.35 -6.75
N ILE A 22 14.05 3.76 -7.29
CA ILE A 22 12.88 2.88 -7.50
C ILE A 22 12.85 2.49 -8.98
N LYS A 23 12.73 1.20 -9.26
CA LYS A 23 12.69 0.63 -10.61
C LYS A 23 11.37 -0.05 -10.89
N VAL A 24 11.04 -0.17 -12.17
CA VAL A 24 9.87 -0.93 -12.62
C VAL A 24 10.05 -2.38 -12.21
N GLY A 25 9.07 -2.92 -11.46
CA GLY A 25 9.08 -4.27 -10.93
C GLY A 25 9.40 -4.37 -9.43
N ASP A 26 9.79 -3.26 -8.79
CA ASP A 26 9.99 -3.24 -7.34
C ASP A 26 8.66 -3.39 -6.59
N VAL A 27 8.70 -4.13 -5.48
CA VAL A 27 7.58 -4.26 -4.55
C VAL A 27 7.70 -3.16 -3.50
N LEU A 28 6.63 -2.40 -3.34
CA LEU A 28 6.54 -1.29 -2.39
C LEU A 28 5.52 -1.63 -1.30
N GLU A 29 5.83 -1.25 -0.07
CA GLU A 29 4.97 -1.42 1.09
C GLU A 29 4.56 -0.05 1.62
N PHE A 30 3.29 0.10 1.99
CA PHE A 30 2.74 1.37 2.49
C PHE A 30 1.75 1.11 3.63
N ASP A 31 1.83 1.97 4.65
CA ASP A 31 0.84 2.02 5.71
C ASP A 31 -0.43 2.72 5.23
N VAL A 32 -1.57 2.04 5.32
CA VAL A 32 -2.86 2.60 4.91
C VAL A 32 -3.62 3.09 6.13
N GLY A 33 -3.99 4.38 6.14
CA GLY A 33 -4.73 4.99 7.26
C GLY A 33 -6.19 4.56 7.39
N TYR A 34 -6.72 3.80 6.42
CA TYR A 34 -8.13 3.37 6.35
C TYR A 34 -8.27 1.87 6.03
N PRO A 35 -7.67 0.98 6.83
CA PRO A 35 -7.63 -0.46 6.54
C PRO A 35 -9.03 -1.08 6.40
N SER A 36 -10.02 -0.58 7.15
CA SER A 36 -11.40 -1.06 7.07
C SER A 36 -12.09 -0.74 5.73
N LEU A 37 -11.77 0.41 5.12
CA LEU A 37 -12.31 0.77 3.81
C LEU A 37 -11.65 -0.06 2.71
N VAL A 38 -10.33 -0.27 2.79
CA VAL A 38 -9.61 -1.16 1.86
C VAL A 38 -10.15 -2.58 1.93
N TYR A 39 -10.41 -3.08 3.13
CA TYR A 39 -11.04 -4.40 3.32
C TYR A 39 -12.41 -4.49 2.64
N LEU A 40 -13.25 -3.44 2.78
CA LEU A 40 -14.61 -3.42 2.23
C LEU A 40 -14.62 -3.31 0.70
N THR A 41 -13.71 -2.54 0.12
CA THR A 41 -13.63 -2.32 -1.34
C THR A 41 -12.71 -3.32 -2.03
N ASN A 42 -12.41 -4.45 -1.38
CA ASN A 42 -11.43 -5.38 -1.88
C ASN A 42 -11.97 -6.27 -3.03
N THR A 43 -11.07 -6.83 -3.83
CA THR A 43 -11.34 -7.77 -4.92
C THR A 43 -10.48 -9.02 -4.76
N ASN A 44 -10.76 -10.10 -5.51
CA ASN A 44 -10.01 -11.36 -5.42
C ASN A 44 -8.50 -11.24 -5.73
N SER A 45 -8.03 -10.09 -6.22
CA SER A 45 -6.62 -9.83 -6.54
C SER A 45 -5.78 -9.44 -5.32
N VAL A 46 -6.39 -9.26 -4.14
CA VAL A 46 -5.68 -8.86 -2.92
C VAL A 46 -5.71 -9.99 -1.90
N GLU A 47 -4.52 -10.33 -1.42
CA GLU A 47 -4.35 -11.27 -0.31
C GLU A 47 -4.41 -10.51 1.02
N ILE A 48 -5.29 -10.96 1.93
CA ILE A 48 -5.43 -10.39 3.27
C ILE A 48 -4.77 -11.35 4.27
N ALA A 49 -3.61 -10.96 4.81
CA ALA A 49 -2.92 -11.70 5.84
C ALA A 49 -3.23 -11.12 7.23
N TYR A 50 -3.76 -11.94 8.14
CA TYR A 50 -3.92 -11.58 9.54
C TYR A 50 -2.68 -12.01 10.31
N LEU A 51 -1.80 -11.06 10.63
CA LEU A 51 -0.69 -11.30 11.53
C LEU A 51 -1.26 -11.33 12.96
N GLY A 52 -1.37 -12.52 13.55
CA GLY A 52 -1.86 -12.70 14.91
C GLY A 52 -1.07 -11.83 15.88
N GLY A 53 -1.75 -10.86 16.51
CA GLY A 53 -1.10 -9.90 17.40
C GLY A 53 -0.51 -10.60 18.62
N GLU A 54 0.77 -10.36 18.91
CA GLU A 54 1.28 -10.54 20.26
C GLU A 54 0.59 -9.53 21.18
N SER A 55 -0.15 -10.05 22.16
CA SER A 55 -0.73 -9.29 23.26
C SER A 55 0.40 -8.56 24.00
N ARG A 56 0.41 -7.23 23.97
CA ARG A 56 1.14 -6.39 24.92
C ARG A 56 0.16 -5.71 25.86
#